data_AF-A0A2D8J9K7-F1
#
_entry.id   AF-A0A2D8J9K7-F1
#
_cell.length_a   1.000
_cell.length_b   1.000
_cell.length_c   1.000
_cell.angle_alpha   90.00
_cell.angle_beta   90.00
_cell.angle_gamma   90.00
#
_symmetry.space_group_name_H-M   'P 1'
#
loop_
_entity.id
_entity.type
_entity.pdbx_description
1 polymer ?
#
loop_
_entity_poly.entity_id
_entity_poly.type
_entity_poly.pdbx_seq_one_letter_code
_entity_poly.pdbx_strand_id
1 'polypeptide(L)'
;MPIIVVSLGILLLFFLIVLFRVNAFISFIIVTIGIGIGQGMKLDVIVSSIEKGIGNTLGFLVLILGLGAMLGKLVAESGAAQQITNGLIKFFGVKNTKVAVMFTGFIVGITMFYSVGFVILVPLVFTIAASTGLSLIGIGLPMLAALSVTHGFLPPHPAPSALSVMFKADIGTTLIYGVVLAIPSILISGPFLTRFLPKVNAKPLKEFMATKKIHTSKLPSLNKSLLVALLPVILIGFTTLISSIFQNNDTLFEWINFIGNPVIALLITLIIGTYTLGISRGISMEEIMEIFATAVSGITMVLLIISGAGALKQILIDSGVSDYIGSLLEISDMSPLFIGWLIATLIRFSVGSATVA
;
A
#
# COMPACT_ATOMS: atom_id res chain seq x y z
N MET A 1 24.51 -22.95 9.10
CA MET A 1 23.71 -22.20 10.10
C MET A 1 22.86 -21.17 9.39
N PRO A 2 21.62 -21.53 8.98
CA PRO A 2 20.79 -20.70 8.12
C PRO A 2 20.57 -19.28 8.66
N ILE A 3 20.38 -19.14 9.98
CA ILE A 3 20.18 -17.85 10.66
C ILE A 3 21.39 -16.92 10.51
N ILE A 4 22.63 -17.44 10.58
CA ILE A 4 23.84 -16.61 10.48
C ILE A 4 23.96 -16.00 9.09
N VAL A 5 23.77 -16.83 8.05
CA VAL A 5 23.85 -16.40 6.65
C VAL A 5 22.81 -15.32 6.36
N VAL A 6 21.58 -15.51 6.83
CA VAL A 6 20.48 -14.54 6.66
C VAL A 6 20.77 -13.25 7.41
N SER A 7 21.23 -13.35 8.66
CA SER A 7 21.58 -12.17 9.47
C SER A 7 22.69 -11.36 8.81
N LEU A 8 23.74 -12.02 8.32
CA LEU A 8 24.81 -11.36 7.57
C LEU A 8 24.31 -10.73 6.28
N GLY A 9 23.41 -11.39 5.56
CA GLY A 9 22.79 -10.85 4.36
C GLY A 9 21.97 -9.58 4.64
N ILE A 10 21.16 -9.57 5.69
CA ILE A 10 20.39 -8.38 6.10
C ILE A 10 21.34 -7.25 6.52
N LEU A 11 22.38 -7.54 7.30
CA LEU A 11 23.39 -6.54 7.67
C LEU A 11 24.10 -5.97 6.44
N LEU A 12 24.45 -6.82 5.47
CA LEU A 12 25.04 -6.38 4.20
C LEU A 12 24.07 -5.50 3.40
N LEU A 13 22.78 -5.81 3.37
CA LEU A 13 21.77 -4.97 2.73
C LEU A 13 21.75 -3.57 3.32
N PHE A 14 21.68 -3.46 4.66
CA PHE A 14 21.75 -2.18 5.34
C PHE A 14 23.07 -1.46 5.07
N PHE A 15 24.19 -2.18 5.08
CA PHE A 15 25.51 -1.63 4.81
C PHE A 15 25.61 -1.03 3.40
N LEU A 16 25.11 -1.74 2.38
CA LEU A 16 25.08 -1.25 1.00
C LEU A 16 24.21 0.00 0.84
N ILE A 17 23.02 0.02 1.45
CA ILE A 17 22.06 1.12 1.30
C ILE A 17 22.46 2.34 2.14
N VAL A 18 22.84 2.14 3.40
CA VAL A 18 23.08 3.22 4.36
C VAL A 18 24.48 3.80 4.23
N LEU A 19 25.50 2.94 4.16
CA LEU A 19 26.89 3.39 4.12
C LEU A 19 27.35 3.71 2.70
N PHE A 20 27.23 2.73 1.80
CA PHE A 20 27.69 2.90 0.41
C PHE A 20 26.69 3.63 -0.49
N ARG A 21 25.45 3.83 -0.03
CA ARG A 21 24.38 4.50 -0.79
C ARG A 21 24.14 3.86 -2.16
N VAL A 22 24.33 2.55 -2.25
CA VAL A 22 23.99 1.77 -3.44
C VAL A 22 22.48 1.79 -3.61
N ASN A 23 22.01 1.81 -4.86
CA ASN A 23 20.59 1.73 -5.17
C ASN A 23 19.94 0.54 -4.45
N ALA A 24 18.79 0.76 -3.80
CA ALA A 24 18.14 -0.24 -2.98
C ALA A 24 17.77 -1.51 -3.76
N PHE A 25 17.28 -1.38 -5.00
CA PHE A 25 16.96 -2.54 -5.83
C PHE A 25 18.21 -3.38 -6.14
N ILE A 26 19.30 -2.73 -6.56
CA ILE A 26 20.58 -3.41 -6.82
C ILE A 26 21.07 -4.13 -5.55
N SER A 27 20.97 -3.46 -4.40
CA SER A 27 21.37 -4.02 -3.11
C SER A 27 20.54 -5.25 -2.75
N PHE A 28 19.22 -5.22 -2.98
CA PHE A 28 18.35 -6.37 -2.79
C PHE A 28 18.78 -7.55 -3.66
N ILE A 29 19.05 -7.34 -4.95
CA ILE A 29 19.47 -8.42 -5.85
C ILE A 29 20.81 -9.03 -5.42
N ILE A 30 21.81 -8.20 -5.12
CA ILE A 30 23.14 -8.67 -4.67
C ILE A 30 23.03 -9.50 -3.39
N VAL A 31 22.29 -8.99 -2.39
CA VAL A 31 22.12 -9.68 -1.11
C VAL A 31 21.33 -10.97 -1.28
N THR A 32 20.28 -10.95 -2.11
CA THR A 32 19.45 -12.13 -2.38
C THR A 32 20.27 -13.25 -3.01
N ILE A 33 21.13 -12.92 -3.98
CA ILE A 33 22.07 -13.88 -4.57
C ILE A 33 23.06 -14.38 -3.51
N GLY A 34 23.65 -13.49 -2.72
CA GLY A 34 24.61 -13.84 -1.68
C GLY A 34 24.03 -14.78 -0.62
N ILE A 35 22.79 -14.56 -0.19
CA ILE A 35 22.07 -15.44 0.73
C ILE A 35 21.83 -16.80 0.07
N GLY A 36 21.32 -16.83 -1.17
CA GLY A 36 21.09 -18.09 -1.88
C GLY A 36 22.35 -18.96 -1.99
N ILE A 37 23.49 -18.34 -2.35
CA ILE A 37 24.79 -19.02 -2.39
C ILE A 37 25.21 -19.48 -0.99
N GLY A 38 25.08 -18.61 0.02
CA GLY A 38 25.45 -18.93 1.40
C GLY A 38 24.61 -20.05 2.03
N GLN A 39 23.39 -20.29 1.54
CA GLN A 39 22.55 -21.41 1.92
C GLN A 39 22.81 -22.69 1.10
N GLY A 40 23.73 -22.65 0.12
CA GLY A 40 24.08 -23.80 -0.70
C GLY A 40 23.06 -24.12 -1.80
N MET A 41 22.23 -23.16 -2.21
CA MET A 41 21.32 -23.33 -3.34
C MET A 41 22.11 -23.50 -4.65
N LYS A 42 21.57 -24.27 -5.60
CA LYS A 42 22.13 -24.34 -6.95
C LYS A 42 21.95 -23.00 -7.67
N LEU A 43 22.95 -22.58 -8.46
CA LEU A 43 22.97 -21.26 -9.09
C LEU A 43 21.78 -21.02 -10.05
N ASP A 44 21.34 -22.04 -10.77
CA ASP A 44 20.17 -22.01 -11.65
C ASP A 44 18.85 -21.86 -10.87
N VAL A 45 18.78 -22.49 -9.69
CA VAL A 45 17.63 -22.36 -8.79
C VAL A 45 17.57 -20.95 -8.20
N ILE A 46 18.72 -20.33 -7.88
CA ILE A 46 18.75 -18.96 -7.34
C ILE A 46 18.10 -17.97 -8.31
N VAL A 47 18.46 -18.03 -9.60
CA VAL A 47 17.91 -17.11 -10.60
C VAL A 47 16.40 -17.33 -10.77
N SER A 48 15.95 -18.59 -10.90
CA SER A 48 14.52 -18.89 -11.03
C SER A 48 13.71 -18.53 -9.78
N SER A 49 14.26 -18.69 -8.57
CA SER A 49 13.66 -18.21 -7.32
C SER A 49 13.54 -16.69 -7.29
N ILE A 50 14.55 -15.96 -7.76
CA ILE A 50 14.51 -14.49 -7.86
C ILE A 50 13.38 -14.05 -8.82
N GLU A 51 13.33 -14.63 -10.03
CA GLU A 51 12.31 -14.32 -11.03
C GLU A 51 10.90 -14.63 -10.52
N LYS A 52 10.73 -15.79 -9.88
CA LYS A 52 9.47 -16.20 -9.25
C LYS A 52 9.05 -15.23 -8.13
N GLY A 53 9.98 -14.83 -7.28
CA GLY A 53 9.71 -13.88 -6.18
C GLY A 53 9.30 -12.51 -6.68
N ILE A 54 9.99 -12.01 -7.70
CA ILE A 54 9.66 -10.77 -8.40
C ILE A 54 8.28 -10.88 -9.04
N GLY A 55 8.03 -11.93 -9.83
CA GLY A 55 6.79 -12.13 -10.57
C GLY A 55 5.57 -12.26 -9.66
N ASN A 56 5.67 -13.06 -8.60
CA ASN A 56 4.60 -13.23 -7.61
C ASN A 56 4.26 -11.93 -6.88
N THR A 57 5.27 -11.10 -6.62
CA THR A 57 5.07 -9.82 -5.94
C THR A 57 4.52 -8.75 -6.90
N LEU A 58 5.10 -8.63 -8.09
CA LEU A 58 4.75 -7.61 -9.07
C LEU A 58 3.45 -7.89 -9.82
N GLY A 59 3.05 -9.16 -10.00
CA GLY A 59 1.97 -9.55 -10.90
C GLY A 59 0.70 -8.70 -10.76
N PHE A 60 0.14 -8.59 -9.55
CA PHE A 60 -1.01 -7.71 -9.31
C PHE A 60 -0.60 -6.28 -8.94
N LEU A 61 0.57 -6.09 -8.30
CA LEU A 61 0.99 -4.78 -7.81
C LEU A 61 1.31 -3.79 -8.93
N VAL A 62 1.91 -4.24 -10.04
CA VAL A 62 2.25 -3.36 -11.18
C VAL A 62 1.00 -2.71 -11.77
N LEU A 63 -0.08 -3.48 -11.90
CA LEU A 63 -1.35 -2.97 -12.41
C LEU A 63 -1.94 -1.92 -11.47
N ILE A 64 -1.96 -2.19 -10.17
CA ILE A 64 -2.54 -1.30 -9.17
C ILE A 64 -1.71 -0.01 -9.01
N LEU A 65 -0.39 -0.14 -8.87
CA LEU A 65 0.51 1.00 -8.75
C LEU A 65 0.53 1.82 -10.04
N GLY A 66 0.60 1.18 -11.21
CA GLY A 66 0.57 1.85 -12.51
C GLY A 66 -0.71 2.64 -12.72
N LEU A 67 -1.87 1.99 -12.63
CA LEU A 67 -3.17 2.64 -12.81
C LEU A 67 -3.43 3.71 -11.74
N GLY A 68 -3.05 3.43 -10.49
CA GLY A 68 -3.18 4.37 -9.38
C GLY A 68 -2.30 5.61 -9.52
N ALA A 69 -1.06 5.46 -10.02
CA ALA A 69 -0.18 6.57 -10.32
C ALA A 69 -0.72 7.43 -11.46
N MET A 70 -1.19 6.80 -12.56
CA MET A 70 -1.84 7.50 -13.67
C MET A 70 -3.06 8.30 -13.20
N LEU A 71 -3.93 7.67 -12.40
CA LEU A 71 -5.11 8.32 -11.83
C LEU A 71 -4.71 9.47 -10.90
N GLY A 72 -3.73 9.26 -10.02
CA GLY A 72 -3.23 10.27 -9.10
C GLY A 72 -2.66 11.49 -9.83
N LYS A 73 -1.85 11.27 -10.87
CA LYS A 73 -1.31 12.34 -11.71
C LYS A 73 -2.42 13.08 -12.45
N LEU A 74 -3.41 12.37 -13.00
CA LEU A 74 -4.56 13.00 -13.64
C LEU A 74 -5.38 13.86 -12.68
N VAL A 75 -5.62 13.40 -11.46
CA VAL A 75 -6.32 14.17 -10.41
C VAL A 75 -5.51 15.42 -10.03
N ALA A 76 -4.19 15.32 -9.98
CA ALA A 76 -3.29 16.44 -9.71
C ALA A 76 -3.28 17.47 -10.86
N GLU A 77 -2.97 17.05 -12.08
CA GLU A 77 -2.86 17.93 -13.27
C GLU A 77 -4.20 18.49 -13.72
N SER A 78 -5.31 17.83 -13.43
CA SER A 78 -6.64 18.39 -13.70
C SER A 78 -7.03 19.46 -12.68
N GLY A 79 -6.37 19.57 -11.53
CA GLY A 79 -6.78 20.47 -10.44
C GLY A 79 -7.96 19.93 -9.62
N ALA A 80 -8.43 18.70 -9.88
CA ALA A 80 -9.41 18.02 -9.04
C ALA A 80 -8.94 17.90 -7.59
N ALA A 81 -7.64 17.63 -7.41
CA ALA A 81 -6.95 17.65 -6.14
C ALA A 81 -7.17 18.97 -5.35
N GLN A 82 -6.95 20.11 -6.00
CA GLN A 82 -7.16 21.43 -5.40
C GLN A 82 -8.63 21.65 -5.05
N GLN A 83 -9.55 21.23 -5.92
CA GLN A 83 -10.98 21.35 -5.68
C GLN A 83 -11.46 20.53 -4.48
N ILE A 84 -11.02 19.27 -4.36
CA ILE A 84 -11.33 18.39 -3.22
C ILE A 84 -10.89 19.06 -1.93
N THR A 85 -9.68 19.63 -1.91
CA THR A 85 -9.19 20.34 -0.74
C THR A 85 -10.07 21.53 -0.37
N ASN A 86 -10.40 22.39 -1.35
CA ASN A 86 -11.27 23.55 -1.11
C ASN A 86 -12.62 23.13 -0.53
N GLY A 87 -13.18 22.01 -1.01
CA GLY A 87 -14.38 21.40 -0.45
C GLY A 87 -14.18 20.96 1.01
N LEU A 88 -13.15 20.17 1.29
CA LEU A 88 -12.86 19.68 2.64
C LEU A 88 -12.65 20.82 3.65
N ILE A 89 -11.92 21.87 3.27
CA ILE A 89 -11.72 23.06 4.13
C ILE A 89 -13.07 23.74 4.41
N LYS A 90 -13.92 23.88 3.39
CA LYS A 90 -15.24 24.51 3.53
C LYS A 90 -16.18 23.71 4.45
N PHE A 91 -16.16 22.38 4.38
CA PHE A 91 -17.07 21.51 5.15
C PHE A 91 -16.56 21.19 6.56
N PHE A 92 -15.28 20.85 6.72
CA PHE A 92 -14.74 20.35 7.98
C PHE A 92 -13.85 21.36 8.71
N GLY A 93 -13.33 22.36 8.00
CA GLY A 93 -12.29 23.26 8.50
C GLY A 93 -10.89 22.62 8.51
N VAL A 94 -9.86 23.47 8.42
CA VAL A 94 -8.44 23.04 8.33
C VAL A 94 -8.00 22.16 9.51
N LYS A 95 -8.54 22.43 10.70
CA LYS A 95 -8.17 21.71 11.94
C LYS A 95 -8.63 20.25 11.94
N ASN A 96 -9.76 19.95 11.31
CA ASN A 96 -10.36 18.61 11.31
C ASN A 96 -9.93 17.76 10.11
N THR A 97 -9.23 18.35 9.13
CA THR A 97 -8.77 17.64 7.93
C THR A 97 -7.90 16.42 8.27
N LYS A 98 -7.05 16.50 9.31
CA LYS A 98 -6.24 15.36 9.77
C LYS A 98 -7.10 14.17 10.21
N VAL A 99 -8.17 14.44 10.95
CA VAL A 99 -9.09 13.40 11.45
C VAL A 99 -9.90 12.81 10.31
N ALA A 100 -10.39 13.65 9.40
CA ALA A 100 -11.14 13.20 8.22
C ALA A 100 -10.31 12.23 7.38
N VAL A 101 -9.05 12.57 7.08
CA VAL A 101 -8.17 11.73 6.26
C VAL A 101 -7.75 10.45 6.99
N MET A 102 -7.54 10.50 8.31
CA MET A 102 -7.32 9.31 9.13
C MET A 102 -8.53 8.36 9.09
N PHE A 103 -9.74 8.91 9.21
CA PHE A 103 -10.98 8.13 9.13
C PHE A 103 -11.20 7.55 7.73
N THR A 104 -10.86 8.29 6.68
CA THR A 104 -10.83 7.75 5.31
C THR A 104 -9.88 6.55 5.22
N GLY A 105 -8.67 6.66 5.79
CA GLY A 105 -7.71 5.55 5.86
C GLY A 105 -8.27 4.32 6.57
N PHE A 106 -9.02 4.51 7.66
CA PHE A 106 -9.67 3.42 8.40
C PHE A 106 -10.74 2.72 7.56
N ILE A 107 -11.67 3.47 6.95
CA ILE A 107 -12.73 2.88 6.11
C ILE A 107 -12.12 2.12 4.94
N VAL A 108 -11.17 2.75 4.26
CA VAL A 108 -10.45 2.17 3.12
C VAL A 108 -9.72 0.90 3.53
N GLY A 109 -9.05 0.91 4.67
CA GLY A 109 -8.27 -0.24 5.10
C GLY A 109 -9.09 -1.42 5.62
N ILE A 110 -10.40 -1.26 5.86
CA ILE A 110 -11.31 -2.39 6.11
C ILE A 110 -11.59 -3.14 4.80
N THR A 111 -11.75 -2.41 3.70
CA THR A 111 -12.20 -2.98 2.42
C THR A 111 -11.06 -3.29 1.45
N MET A 112 -9.89 -2.68 1.62
CA MET A 112 -8.78 -2.78 0.66
C MET A 112 -7.49 -3.32 1.30
N PHE A 113 -6.69 -4.02 0.49
CA PHE A 113 -5.32 -4.36 0.86
C PHE A 113 -4.49 -3.09 1.08
N TYR A 114 -3.52 -3.15 2.01
CA TYR A 114 -2.65 -2.03 2.35
C TYR A 114 -1.99 -1.41 1.12
N SER A 115 -1.40 -2.23 0.24
CA SER A 115 -0.72 -1.74 -0.96
C SER A 115 -1.67 -0.97 -1.89
N VAL A 116 -2.92 -1.39 -2.01
CA VAL A 116 -3.94 -0.77 -2.85
C VAL A 116 -4.41 0.54 -2.23
N GLY A 117 -4.81 0.50 -0.96
CA GLY A 117 -5.27 1.68 -0.24
C GLY A 117 -4.17 2.74 -0.10
N PHE A 118 -2.92 2.32 0.06
CA PHE A 118 -1.76 3.21 0.11
C PHE A 118 -1.66 4.02 -1.18
N VAL A 119 -1.67 3.32 -2.32
CA VAL A 119 -1.53 3.95 -3.65
C VAL A 119 -2.67 4.93 -3.94
N ILE A 120 -3.88 4.60 -3.51
CA ILE A 120 -5.06 5.46 -3.74
C ILE A 120 -5.04 6.68 -2.81
N LEU A 121 -4.63 6.53 -1.55
CA LEU A 121 -4.71 7.59 -0.54
C LEU A 121 -3.50 8.52 -0.51
N VAL A 122 -2.32 8.06 -0.92
CA VAL A 122 -1.10 8.89 -0.95
C VAL A 122 -1.27 10.16 -1.81
N PRO A 123 -1.83 10.11 -3.04
CA PRO A 123 -2.10 11.30 -3.84
C PRO A 123 -3.01 12.30 -3.11
N LEU A 124 -4.03 11.81 -2.41
CA LEU A 124 -4.95 12.63 -1.62
C LEU A 124 -4.23 13.32 -0.47
N VAL A 125 -3.38 12.60 0.26
CA VAL A 125 -2.58 13.17 1.35
C VAL A 125 -1.62 14.24 0.84
N PHE A 126 -0.90 13.96 -0.25
CA PHE A 126 0.04 14.90 -0.88
C PHE A 126 -0.66 16.18 -1.33
N THR A 127 -1.81 16.01 -1.97
CA THR A 127 -2.68 17.10 -2.37
C THR A 127 -3.06 17.98 -1.19
N ILE A 128 -3.59 17.37 -0.12
CA ILE A 128 -4.05 18.11 1.06
C ILE A 128 -2.87 18.82 1.74
N ALA A 129 -1.72 18.17 1.87
CA ALA A 129 -0.53 18.78 2.46
C ALA A 129 -0.06 20.00 1.65
N ALA A 130 0.01 19.88 0.32
CA ALA A 130 0.45 20.96 -0.57
C ALA A 130 -0.48 22.18 -0.57
N SER A 131 -1.79 21.96 -0.43
CA SER A 131 -2.82 23.01 -0.52
C SER A 131 -3.17 23.65 0.82
N THR A 132 -3.12 22.90 1.93
CA THR A 132 -3.41 23.40 3.29
C THR A 132 -2.18 23.96 4.00
N GLY A 133 -0.97 23.64 3.52
CA GLY A 133 0.28 23.94 4.21
C GLY A 133 0.51 23.09 5.47
N LEU A 134 -0.36 22.10 5.74
CA LEU A 134 -0.17 21.17 6.83
C LEU A 134 1.04 20.27 6.56
N SER A 135 1.72 19.87 7.63
CA SER A 135 2.81 18.90 7.55
C SER A 135 2.33 17.61 6.90
N LEU A 136 3.06 17.16 5.87
CA LEU A 136 2.79 15.93 5.16
C LEU A 136 2.78 14.72 6.11
N ILE A 137 3.78 14.62 7.00
CA ILE A 137 3.84 13.55 8.01
C ILE A 137 2.65 13.65 8.98
N GLY A 138 2.24 14.87 9.34
CA GLY A 138 1.14 15.12 10.25
C GLY A 138 -0.25 14.72 9.73
N ILE A 139 -0.41 14.50 8.42
CA ILE A 139 -1.66 13.97 7.82
C ILE A 139 -1.44 12.52 7.35
N GLY A 140 -0.30 12.27 6.71
CA GLY A 140 0.03 10.98 6.11
C GLY A 140 0.22 9.88 7.14
N LEU A 141 0.97 10.12 8.23
CA LEU A 141 1.24 9.07 9.21
C LEU A 141 -0.04 8.58 9.93
N PRO A 142 -0.96 9.44 10.39
CA PRO A 142 -2.25 8.98 10.93
C PRO A 142 -3.09 8.17 9.93
N MET A 143 -3.11 8.58 8.66
CA MET A 143 -3.81 7.85 7.60
C MET A 143 -3.18 6.47 7.37
N LEU A 144 -1.84 6.41 7.26
CA LEU A 144 -1.10 5.17 7.05
C LEU A 144 -1.21 4.22 8.24
N ALA A 145 -1.23 4.76 9.47
CA ALA A 145 -1.48 3.99 10.67
C ALA A 145 -2.88 3.38 10.64
N ALA A 146 -3.91 4.18 10.33
CA ALA A 146 -5.28 3.70 10.17
C ALA A 146 -5.36 2.57 9.14
N LEU A 147 -4.83 2.80 7.94
CA LEU A 147 -4.78 1.84 6.84
C LEU A 147 -4.05 0.54 7.21
N SER A 148 -2.87 0.65 7.86
CA SER A 148 -2.04 -0.51 8.18
C SER A 148 -2.64 -1.35 9.31
N VAL A 149 -3.23 -0.72 10.31
CA VAL A 149 -3.79 -1.44 11.46
C VAL A 149 -5.05 -2.19 11.03
N THR A 150 -5.95 -1.55 10.27
CA THR A 150 -7.17 -2.22 9.80
C THR A 150 -6.84 -3.41 8.90
N HIS A 151 -5.86 -3.27 8.00
CA HIS A 151 -5.40 -4.34 7.12
C HIS A 151 -4.87 -5.57 7.88
N GLY A 152 -4.17 -5.33 8.99
CA GLY A 152 -3.57 -6.40 9.79
C GLY A 152 -4.48 -6.99 10.86
N PHE A 153 -5.47 -6.23 11.36
CA PHE A 153 -6.24 -6.62 12.54
C PHE A 153 -7.66 -7.10 12.19
N LEU A 154 -8.25 -6.63 11.09
CA LEU A 154 -9.70 -6.75 10.89
C LEU A 154 -10.02 -7.75 9.77
N PRO A 155 -10.79 -8.83 10.06
CA PRO A 155 -11.60 -9.49 9.05
C PRO A 155 -12.57 -8.47 8.39
N PRO A 156 -12.98 -8.63 7.11
CA PRO A 156 -12.85 -9.81 6.27
C PRO A 156 -11.51 -9.91 5.53
N HIS A 157 -10.52 -9.08 5.88
CA HIS A 157 -9.25 -9.08 5.16
C HIS A 157 -8.62 -10.49 5.10
N PRO A 158 -8.10 -10.95 3.94
CA PRO A 158 -7.75 -12.36 3.76
C PRO A 158 -6.80 -12.96 4.79
N ALA A 159 -5.80 -12.19 5.25
CA ALA A 159 -4.86 -12.66 6.27
C ALA A 159 -5.54 -12.87 7.66
N PRO A 160 -6.19 -11.86 8.27
CA PRO A 160 -6.99 -12.05 9.48
C PRO A 160 -8.09 -13.12 9.36
N SER A 161 -8.76 -13.20 8.20
CA SER A 161 -9.80 -14.19 7.94
C SER A 161 -9.24 -15.61 7.85
N ALA A 162 -8.13 -15.80 7.13
CA ALA A 162 -7.48 -17.11 7.01
C ALA A 162 -6.98 -17.60 8.36
N LEU A 163 -6.36 -16.72 9.17
CA LEU A 163 -5.94 -17.05 10.52
C LEU A 163 -7.14 -17.44 11.40
N SER A 164 -8.25 -16.71 11.31
CA SER A 164 -9.48 -17.05 12.03
C SER A 164 -9.97 -18.45 11.67
N VAL A 165 -9.96 -18.83 10.38
CA VAL A 165 -10.33 -20.17 9.93
C VAL A 165 -9.32 -21.23 10.39
N MET A 166 -8.02 -20.98 10.27
CA MET A 166 -6.95 -21.91 10.68
C MET A 166 -7.02 -22.25 12.17
N PHE A 167 -7.27 -21.24 13.02
CA PHE A 167 -7.41 -21.42 14.46
C PHE A 167 -8.84 -21.77 14.91
N LYS A 168 -9.78 -21.96 13.97
CA LYS A 168 -11.21 -22.22 14.25
C LYS A 168 -11.86 -21.15 15.13
N ALA A 169 -11.40 -19.90 15.01
CA ALA A 169 -11.94 -18.75 15.72
C ALA A 169 -13.15 -18.15 14.98
N ASP A 170 -14.10 -17.61 15.75
CA ASP A 170 -15.26 -16.91 15.21
C ASP A 170 -14.86 -15.56 14.59
N ILE A 171 -15.22 -15.36 13.30
CA ILE A 171 -14.82 -14.17 12.53
C ILE A 171 -15.44 -12.90 13.12
N GLY A 172 -16.69 -12.95 13.61
CA GLY A 172 -17.38 -11.81 14.19
C GLY A 172 -16.71 -11.34 15.49
N THR A 173 -16.37 -12.29 16.35
CA THR A 173 -15.65 -12.06 17.60
C THR A 173 -14.25 -11.51 17.34
N THR A 174 -13.54 -12.09 16.36
CA THR A 174 -12.22 -11.58 15.93
C THR A 174 -12.32 -10.14 15.40
N LEU A 175 -13.36 -9.81 14.63
CA LEU A 175 -13.59 -8.44 14.17
C LEU A 175 -13.82 -7.47 15.32
N ILE A 176 -14.65 -7.83 16.31
CA ILE A 176 -14.94 -6.97 17.47
C ILE A 176 -13.66 -6.69 18.25
N TYR A 177 -12.91 -7.73 18.63
CA TYR A 177 -11.64 -7.56 19.33
C TYR A 177 -10.62 -6.80 18.48
N GLY A 178 -10.58 -7.08 17.19
CA GLY A 178 -9.74 -6.38 16.22
C GLY A 178 -10.03 -4.87 16.22
N VAL A 179 -11.30 -4.44 16.19
CA VAL A 179 -11.67 -3.02 16.20
C VAL A 179 -11.31 -2.37 17.54
N VAL A 180 -11.59 -3.05 18.66
CA VAL A 180 -11.25 -2.56 20.01
C VAL A 180 -9.74 -2.33 20.15
N LEU A 181 -8.91 -3.20 19.57
CA LEU A 181 -7.45 -3.06 19.57
C LEU A 181 -6.93 -2.12 18.46
N ALA A 182 -7.66 -1.98 17.36
CA ALA A 182 -7.27 -1.13 16.24
C ALA A 182 -7.31 0.36 16.62
N ILE A 183 -8.37 0.81 17.30
CA ILE A 183 -8.52 2.22 17.71
C ILE A 183 -7.32 2.73 18.52
N PRO A 184 -6.92 2.12 19.66
CA PRO A 184 -5.77 2.58 20.42
C PRO A 184 -4.48 2.45 19.61
N SER A 185 -4.31 1.38 18.83
CA SER A 185 -3.13 1.19 17.98
C SER A 185 -2.98 2.32 16.95
N ILE A 186 -4.07 2.75 16.31
CA ILE A 186 -4.09 3.85 15.33
C ILE A 186 -3.79 5.18 16.01
N LEU A 187 -4.39 5.44 17.18
CA LEU A 187 -4.17 6.68 17.91
C LEU A 187 -2.71 6.82 18.38
N ILE A 188 -2.11 5.72 18.84
CA ILE A 188 -0.72 5.66 19.30
C ILE A 188 0.25 5.78 18.12
N SER A 189 0.10 4.93 17.10
CA SER A 189 1.04 4.87 15.95
C SER A 189 0.84 6.00 14.93
N GLY A 190 -0.30 6.69 14.96
CA GLY A 190 -0.61 7.81 14.08
C GLY A 190 -0.47 9.16 14.80
N PRO A 191 -1.57 9.79 15.26
CA PRO A 191 -1.55 11.13 15.82
C PRO A 191 -0.59 11.33 17.00
N PHE A 192 -0.49 10.36 17.90
CA PHE A 192 0.40 10.48 19.06
C PHE A 192 1.88 10.43 18.64
N LEU A 193 2.27 9.44 17.83
CA LEU A 193 3.63 9.33 17.29
C LEU A 193 4.07 10.58 16.52
N THR A 194 3.18 11.19 15.72
CA THR A 194 3.51 12.43 14.99
C THR A 194 3.92 13.60 15.87
N ARG A 195 3.56 13.61 17.16
CA ARG A 195 3.96 14.66 18.11
C ARG A 195 5.40 14.54 18.56
N PHE A 196 5.96 13.33 18.54
CA PHE A 196 7.34 13.05 18.96
C PHE A 196 8.32 13.03 17.80
N LEU A 197 7.82 12.91 16.57
CA LEU A 197 8.68 12.99 15.39
C LEU A 197 9.22 14.41 15.21
N PRO A 198 10.52 14.57 14.90
CA PRO A 198 11.08 15.87 14.54
C PRO A 198 10.32 16.44 13.35
N LYS A 199 10.27 17.78 13.25
CA LYS A 199 9.64 18.46 12.11
C LYS A 199 10.45 18.21 10.84
N VAL A 200 10.17 17.10 10.16
CA VAL A 200 10.77 16.79 8.87
C VAL A 200 10.04 17.58 7.80
N ASN A 201 10.79 18.33 7.00
CA ASN A 201 10.29 18.99 5.79
C ASN A 201 10.12 17.97 4.67
N ALA A 202 9.16 17.07 4.83
CA ALA A 202 8.78 16.12 3.79
C ALA A 202 8.03 16.87 2.69
N LYS A 203 8.59 16.84 1.47
CA LYS A 203 7.95 17.40 0.28
C LYS A 203 7.19 16.30 -0.44
N PRO A 204 5.99 16.57 -0.99
CA PRO A 204 5.31 15.63 -1.85
C PRO A 204 6.22 15.24 -3.02
N LEU A 205 6.08 13.99 -3.46
CA LEU A 205 6.69 13.50 -4.70
C LEU A 205 6.21 14.36 -5.88
N LYS A 206 7.14 14.81 -6.74
CA LYS A 206 6.84 15.72 -7.86
C LYS A 206 5.78 15.14 -8.80
N GLU A 207 5.76 13.82 -8.88
CA GLU A 207 4.84 12.98 -9.64
C GLU A 207 3.38 13.20 -9.21
N PHE A 208 3.13 13.56 -7.96
CA PHE A 208 1.77 13.81 -7.46
C PHE A 208 1.48 15.30 -7.26
N MET A 209 2.40 16.17 -7.68
CA MET A 209 2.20 17.60 -7.72
C MET A 209 1.73 18.02 -9.12
N ALA A 210 0.81 18.98 -9.16
CA ALA A 210 0.47 19.65 -10.40
C ALA A 210 1.70 20.41 -10.91
N THR A 211 2.00 20.27 -12.19
CA THR A 211 3.15 20.95 -12.80
C THR A 211 2.88 22.46 -12.91
N LYS A 212 1.60 22.88 -12.90
CA LYS A 212 1.16 24.28 -12.90
C LYS A 212 0.04 24.51 -11.87
N LYS A 213 0.06 25.65 -11.17
CA LYS A 213 -1.11 26.08 -10.36
C LYS A 213 -2.24 26.47 -11.30
N ILE A 214 -3.38 25.81 -11.17
CA ILE A 214 -4.57 26.09 -11.98
C ILE A 214 -5.35 27.23 -11.33
N HIS A 215 -5.71 28.24 -12.13
CA HIS A 215 -6.60 29.30 -11.66
C HIS A 215 -7.95 28.72 -11.25
N THR A 216 -8.50 29.22 -10.14
CA THR A 216 -9.75 28.75 -9.52
C THR A 216 -10.94 28.71 -10.49
N SER A 217 -10.98 29.58 -11.50
CA SER A 217 -12.02 29.62 -12.53
C SER A 217 -12.03 28.41 -13.47
N LYS A 218 -10.91 27.66 -13.56
CA LYS A 218 -10.78 26.48 -14.43
C LYS A 218 -10.89 25.16 -13.66
N LEU A 219 -11.16 25.18 -12.36
CA LEU A 219 -11.23 23.96 -11.54
C LEU A 219 -12.43 23.09 -11.93
N PRO A 220 -12.31 21.75 -11.87
CA PRO A 220 -13.45 20.86 -12.07
C PRO A 220 -14.46 21.03 -10.94
N SER A 221 -15.69 20.55 -11.13
CA SER A 221 -16.67 20.55 -10.05
C SER A 221 -16.25 19.62 -8.91
N LEU A 222 -16.62 19.98 -7.67
CA LEU A 222 -16.29 19.20 -6.48
C LEU A 222 -16.82 17.76 -6.59
N ASN A 223 -18.05 17.60 -7.08
CA ASN A 223 -18.71 16.30 -7.21
C ASN A 223 -17.97 15.38 -8.19
N LYS A 224 -17.57 15.89 -9.38
CA LYS A 224 -16.78 15.11 -10.35
C LYS A 224 -15.41 14.73 -9.78
N SER A 225 -14.78 15.67 -9.07
CA SER A 225 -13.47 15.45 -8.44
C SER A 225 -13.52 14.37 -7.36
N LEU A 226 -14.51 14.47 -6.45
CA LEU A 226 -14.72 13.48 -5.39
C LEU A 226 -15.13 12.13 -5.95
N LEU A 227 -16.04 12.12 -6.95
CA LEU A 227 -16.46 10.88 -7.59
C LEU A 227 -15.25 10.15 -8.16
N VAL A 228 -14.45 10.78 -9.03
CA VAL A 228 -13.29 10.12 -9.64
C VAL A 228 -12.25 9.71 -8.61
N ALA A 229 -11.97 10.53 -7.60
CA ALA A 229 -10.98 10.20 -6.57
C ALA A 229 -11.41 9.02 -5.67
N LEU A 230 -12.72 8.89 -5.39
CA LEU A 230 -13.25 7.87 -4.49
C LEU A 230 -13.87 6.67 -5.22
N LEU A 231 -14.08 6.76 -6.54
CA LEU A 231 -14.74 5.71 -7.32
C LEU A 231 -14.12 4.32 -7.15
N PRO A 232 -12.77 4.13 -7.15
CA PRO A 232 -12.20 2.80 -6.94
C PRO A 232 -12.60 2.23 -5.59
N VAL A 233 -12.55 3.07 -4.55
CA VAL A 233 -12.93 2.71 -3.18
C VAL A 233 -14.41 2.37 -3.09
N ILE A 234 -15.26 3.14 -3.75
CA ILE A 234 -16.71 2.92 -3.78
C ILE A 234 -17.03 1.60 -4.48
N LEU A 235 -16.43 1.33 -5.64
CA LEU A 235 -16.65 0.07 -6.38
C LEU A 235 -16.21 -1.15 -5.57
N ILE A 236 -15.00 -1.13 -5.00
CA ILE A 236 -14.46 -2.23 -4.20
C ILE A 236 -15.27 -2.43 -2.92
N GLY A 237 -15.56 -1.34 -2.20
CA GLY A 237 -16.32 -1.39 -0.96
C GLY A 237 -17.75 -1.87 -1.17
N PHE A 238 -18.41 -1.44 -2.25
CA PHE A 238 -19.75 -1.90 -2.61
C PHE A 238 -19.76 -3.41 -2.90
N THR A 239 -18.82 -3.90 -3.70
CA THR A 239 -18.67 -5.34 -3.95
C THR A 239 -18.43 -6.11 -2.66
N THR A 240 -17.56 -5.63 -1.77
CA THR A 240 -17.26 -6.31 -0.51
C THR A 240 -18.50 -6.44 0.38
N LEU A 241 -19.34 -5.39 0.45
CA LEU A 241 -20.59 -5.43 1.20
C LEU A 241 -21.58 -6.44 0.61
N ILE A 242 -21.73 -6.46 -0.72
CA ILE A 242 -22.61 -7.42 -1.40
C ILE A 242 -22.12 -8.85 -1.18
N SER A 243 -20.83 -9.11 -1.35
CA SER A 243 -20.23 -10.43 -1.19
C SER A 243 -20.26 -10.96 0.25
N SER A 244 -20.44 -10.08 1.24
CA SER A 244 -20.68 -10.48 2.61
C SER A 244 -22.13 -10.89 2.90
N ILE A 245 -23.11 -10.41 2.10
CA ILE A 245 -24.55 -10.63 2.32
C ILE A 245 -25.09 -11.73 1.39
N PHE A 246 -24.59 -11.77 0.16
CA PHE A 246 -25.01 -12.71 -0.88
C PHE A 246 -23.87 -13.70 -1.15
N GLN A 247 -24.14 -15.00 -0.95
CA GLN A 247 -23.18 -16.09 -1.17
C GLN A 247 -23.52 -16.95 -2.41
N ASN A 248 -24.47 -16.52 -3.25
CA ASN A 248 -24.97 -17.34 -4.36
C ASN A 248 -24.08 -17.28 -5.60
N ASN A 249 -23.89 -18.44 -6.23
CA ASN A 249 -23.21 -18.70 -7.51
C ASN A 249 -23.96 -18.11 -8.75
N ASP A 250 -24.68 -17.00 -8.59
CA ASP A 250 -25.37 -16.36 -9.70
C ASP A 250 -24.37 -15.62 -10.60
N THR A 251 -24.59 -15.61 -11.91
CA THR A 251 -23.74 -14.91 -12.88
C THR A 251 -23.61 -13.41 -12.56
N LEU A 252 -24.63 -12.82 -11.94
CA LEU A 252 -24.61 -11.43 -11.45
C LEU A 252 -23.54 -11.22 -10.36
N PHE A 253 -23.33 -12.23 -9.50
CA PHE A 253 -22.34 -12.19 -8.44
C PHE A 253 -20.91 -12.20 -8.99
N GLU A 254 -20.65 -12.97 -10.05
CA GLU A 254 -19.35 -12.99 -10.74
C GLU A 254 -19.01 -11.61 -11.33
N TRP A 255 -19.98 -10.95 -11.98
CA TRP A 255 -19.79 -9.59 -12.50
C TRP A 255 -19.53 -8.56 -11.40
N ILE A 256 -20.23 -8.67 -10.26
CA ILE A 256 -20.02 -7.79 -9.11
C ILE A 256 -18.62 -7.99 -8.52
N ASN A 257 -18.15 -9.23 -8.39
CA ASN A 257 -16.79 -9.54 -7.96
C ASN A 257 -15.73 -9.06 -8.97
N PHE A 258 -16.01 -9.16 -10.27
CA PHE A 258 -15.14 -8.65 -11.31
C PHE A 258 -14.97 -7.13 -11.23
N ILE A 259 -16.08 -6.37 -11.08
CA ILE A 259 -16.04 -4.91 -10.94
C ILE A 259 -15.34 -4.47 -9.64
N GLY A 260 -15.54 -5.22 -8.56
CA GLY A 260 -14.88 -4.97 -7.28
C GLY A 260 -13.44 -5.42 -7.21
N ASN A 261 -12.91 -6.10 -8.24
CA ASN A 261 -11.49 -6.41 -8.31
C ASN A 261 -10.70 -5.09 -8.34
N PRO A 262 -9.67 -4.90 -7.49
CA PRO A 262 -8.94 -3.63 -7.41
C PRO A 262 -8.35 -3.15 -8.73
N VAL A 263 -7.86 -4.06 -9.58
CA VAL A 263 -7.31 -3.72 -10.90
C VAL A 263 -8.41 -3.17 -11.80
N ILE A 264 -9.54 -3.86 -11.84
CA ILE A 264 -10.69 -3.49 -12.68
C ILE A 264 -11.32 -2.19 -12.20
N ALA A 265 -11.52 -2.02 -10.89
CA ALA A 265 -12.04 -0.80 -10.30
C ALA A 265 -11.15 0.42 -10.61
N LEU A 266 -9.82 0.27 -10.53
CA LEU A 266 -8.88 1.32 -10.92
C LEU A 266 -8.90 1.59 -12.42
N LEU A 267 -9.00 0.56 -13.26
CA LEU A 267 -9.08 0.72 -14.70
C LEU A 267 -10.35 1.47 -15.12
N ILE A 268 -11.52 1.04 -14.60
CA ILE A 268 -12.81 1.72 -14.81
C ILE A 268 -12.71 3.18 -14.37
N THR A 269 -12.14 3.41 -13.19
CA THR A 269 -11.96 4.77 -12.67
C THR A 269 -11.03 5.60 -13.54
N LEU A 270 -9.93 5.03 -14.03
CA LEU A 270 -9.00 5.73 -14.90
C LEU A 270 -9.66 6.12 -16.23
N ILE A 271 -10.48 5.23 -16.82
CA ILE A 271 -11.25 5.52 -18.04
C ILE A 271 -12.24 6.65 -17.78
N ILE A 272 -13.03 6.55 -16.71
CA ILE A 272 -14.02 7.59 -16.34
C ILE A 272 -13.30 8.90 -16.02
N GLY A 273 -12.18 8.87 -15.30
CA GLY A 273 -11.35 10.03 -14.96
C GLY A 273 -10.76 10.68 -16.20
N THR A 274 -10.25 9.90 -17.15
CA THR A 274 -9.70 10.37 -18.43
C THR A 274 -10.73 11.21 -19.18
N TYR A 275 -11.97 10.74 -19.23
CA TYR A 275 -13.05 11.49 -19.85
C TYR A 275 -13.47 12.71 -19.01
N THR A 276 -13.76 12.52 -17.72
CA THR A 276 -14.40 13.54 -16.86
C THR A 276 -13.45 14.64 -16.38
N LEU A 277 -12.19 14.32 -16.13
CA LEU A 277 -11.17 15.26 -15.64
C LEU A 277 -10.18 15.68 -16.74
N GLY A 278 -10.09 14.93 -17.83
CA GLY A 278 -9.25 15.22 -19.00
C GLY A 278 -10.04 15.76 -20.19
N ILE A 279 -10.58 14.86 -21.02
CA ILE A 279 -11.13 15.17 -22.35
C ILE A 279 -12.29 16.18 -22.27
N SER A 280 -13.25 15.98 -21.37
CA SER A 280 -14.40 16.90 -21.21
C SER A 280 -14.03 18.31 -20.73
N ARG A 281 -12.74 18.53 -20.41
CA ARG A 281 -12.18 19.82 -20.00
C ARG A 281 -11.21 20.40 -21.02
N GLY A 282 -11.12 19.79 -22.20
CA GLY A 282 -10.31 20.28 -23.32
C GLY A 282 -8.85 19.86 -23.28
N ILE A 283 -8.47 18.88 -22.43
CA ILE A 283 -7.14 18.27 -22.46
C ILE A 283 -7.12 17.25 -23.60
N SER A 284 -6.11 17.31 -24.47
CA SER A 284 -6.00 16.37 -25.60
C SER A 284 -5.64 14.95 -25.12
N MET A 285 -6.02 13.94 -25.89
CA MET A 285 -5.65 12.55 -25.55
C MET A 285 -4.13 12.36 -25.51
N GLU A 286 -3.39 13.04 -26.37
CA GLU A 286 -1.92 13.03 -26.41
C GLU A 286 -1.32 13.56 -25.10
N GLU A 287 -1.79 14.71 -24.63
CA GLU A 287 -1.34 15.30 -23.35
C GLU A 287 -1.68 14.38 -22.16
N ILE A 288 -2.85 13.71 -22.18
CA ILE A 288 -3.20 12.72 -21.14
C ILE A 288 -2.26 11.52 -21.17
N MET A 289 -1.88 11.02 -22.35
CA MET A 289 -0.93 9.91 -22.45
C MET A 289 0.46 10.31 -21.94
N GLU A 290 0.91 11.54 -22.17
CA GLU A 290 2.16 12.07 -21.61
C GLU A 290 2.12 12.18 -20.08
N ILE A 291 0.98 12.64 -19.54
CA ILE A 291 0.69 12.65 -18.10
C ILE A 291 0.83 11.24 -17.53
N PHE A 292 0.25 10.23 -18.19
CA PHE A 292 0.33 8.83 -17.76
C PHE A 292 1.75 8.25 -17.84
N ALA A 293 2.47 8.52 -18.93
CA ALA A 293 3.86 8.09 -19.08
C ALA A 293 4.76 8.66 -17.97
N THR A 294 4.59 9.95 -17.66
CA THR A 294 5.29 10.63 -16.56
C THR A 294 4.96 9.99 -15.21
N ALA A 295 3.68 9.66 -14.98
CA ALA A 295 3.24 9.04 -13.74
C ALA A 295 3.87 7.65 -13.52
N VAL A 296 3.89 6.82 -14.56
CA VAL A 296 4.47 5.47 -14.52
C VAL A 296 5.99 5.53 -14.31
N SER A 297 6.69 6.41 -15.04
CA SER A 297 8.13 6.61 -14.86
C SER A 297 8.47 6.96 -13.40
N GLY A 298 7.68 7.87 -12.81
CA GLY A 298 7.86 8.33 -11.44
C GLY A 298 7.77 7.26 -10.35
N ILE A 299 6.98 6.20 -10.55
CA ILE A 299 6.84 5.12 -9.57
C ILE A 299 7.74 3.90 -9.85
N THR A 300 8.48 3.90 -10.97
CA THR A 300 9.27 2.74 -11.42
C THR A 300 10.29 2.29 -10.37
N MET A 301 10.98 3.23 -9.72
CA MET A 301 11.94 2.89 -8.66
C MET A 301 11.27 2.25 -7.44
N VAL A 302 10.07 2.68 -7.07
CA VAL A 302 9.33 2.07 -5.95
C VAL A 302 8.91 0.64 -6.30
N LEU A 303 8.43 0.42 -7.52
CA LEU A 303 8.11 -0.93 -8.03
C LEU A 303 9.31 -1.87 -7.99
N LEU A 304 10.49 -1.39 -8.44
CA LEU A 304 11.73 -2.17 -8.41
C LEU A 304 12.16 -2.51 -6.97
N ILE A 305 12.05 -1.57 -6.03
CA ILE A 305 12.41 -1.86 -4.64
C ILE A 305 11.49 -2.94 -4.04
N ILE A 306 10.18 -2.85 -4.29
CA ILE A 306 9.21 -3.85 -3.84
C ILE A 306 9.49 -5.21 -4.48
N SER A 307 9.89 -5.26 -5.76
CA SER A 307 10.22 -6.51 -6.43
C SER A 307 11.49 -7.15 -5.88
N GLY A 308 12.52 -6.35 -5.56
CA GLY A 308 13.74 -6.83 -4.91
C GLY A 308 13.46 -7.46 -3.53
N ALA A 309 12.55 -6.89 -2.74
CA ALA A 309 12.10 -7.50 -1.50
C ALA A 309 11.36 -8.83 -1.74
N GLY A 310 10.56 -8.91 -2.81
CA GLY A 310 9.92 -10.16 -3.26
C GLY A 310 10.91 -11.25 -3.64
N ALA A 311 12.00 -10.89 -4.33
CA ALA A 311 13.10 -11.80 -4.64
C ALA A 311 13.74 -12.37 -3.37
N LEU A 312 14.05 -11.50 -2.40
CA LEU A 312 14.63 -11.89 -1.12
C LEU A 312 13.71 -12.86 -0.37
N LYS A 313 12.41 -12.56 -0.28
CA LYS A 313 11.41 -13.46 0.32
C LYS A 313 11.46 -14.84 -0.32
N GLN A 314 11.43 -14.91 -1.65
CA GLN A 314 11.37 -16.20 -2.34
C GLN A 314 12.65 -17.03 -2.13
N ILE A 315 13.83 -16.40 -2.07
CA ILE A 315 15.06 -17.09 -1.68
C ILE A 315 14.99 -17.62 -0.24
N LEU A 316 14.46 -16.86 0.72
CA LEU A 316 14.32 -17.35 2.10
C LEU A 316 13.39 -18.56 2.20
N ILE A 317 12.34 -18.60 1.37
CA ILE A 317 11.43 -19.75 1.28
C ILE A 317 12.14 -20.93 0.61
N ASP A 318 12.67 -20.74 -0.60
CA ASP A 318 13.22 -21.84 -1.41
C ASP A 318 14.55 -22.38 -0.86
N SER A 319 15.26 -21.62 -0.02
CA SER A 319 16.44 -22.09 0.72
C SER A 319 16.10 -22.92 1.98
N GLY A 320 14.83 -23.03 2.35
CA GLY A 320 14.39 -23.75 3.56
C GLY A 320 14.68 -23.01 4.87
N VAL A 321 15.09 -21.74 4.82
CA VAL A 321 15.32 -20.91 6.02
C VAL A 321 14.03 -20.76 6.83
N SER A 322 12.89 -20.57 6.15
CA SER A 322 11.59 -20.43 6.80
C SER A 322 11.22 -21.66 7.63
N ASP A 323 11.44 -22.87 7.09
CA ASP A 323 11.14 -24.13 7.78
C ASP A 323 12.10 -24.38 8.94
N TYR A 324 13.38 -24.02 8.77
CA TYR A 324 14.37 -24.09 9.84
C TYR A 324 14.00 -23.17 11.02
N ILE A 325 13.55 -21.94 10.75
CA ILE A 325 13.06 -21.04 11.80
C ILE A 325 11.83 -21.65 12.50
N GLY A 326 10.89 -22.23 11.74
CA GLY A 326 9.71 -22.89 12.31
C GLY A 326 10.07 -24.01 13.29
N SER A 327 10.94 -24.94 12.88
CA SER A 327 11.32 -26.11 13.70
C SER A 327 12.08 -25.75 14.99
N LEU A 328 12.88 -24.68 15.00
CA LEU A 328 13.57 -24.23 16.20
C LEU A 328 12.62 -23.73 17.31
N LEU A 329 11.42 -23.29 16.92
CA LEU A 329 10.46 -22.69 17.84
C LEU A 329 9.54 -23.72 18.49
N GLU A 330 9.36 -24.88 17.86
CA GLU A 330 8.61 -26.01 18.43
C GLU A 330 9.26 -26.55 19.70
N ILE A 331 10.56 -26.30 19.90
CA ILE A 331 11.36 -26.82 21.02
C ILE A 331 11.52 -25.77 22.14
N SER A 332 10.95 -24.56 21.97
CA SER A 332 11.12 -23.46 22.93
C SER A 332 9.95 -23.36 23.92
N ASP A 333 10.27 -23.20 25.22
CA ASP A 333 9.29 -22.98 26.31
C ASP A 333 8.69 -21.55 26.33
N MET A 334 9.10 -20.66 25.42
CA MET A 334 8.59 -19.29 25.38
C MET A 334 7.12 -19.24 24.90
N SER A 335 6.38 -18.21 25.34
CA SER A 335 4.99 -18.01 24.92
C SER A 335 4.87 -17.97 23.39
N PRO A 336 3.99 -18.78 22.77
CA PRO A 336 3.77 -18.77 21.33
C PRO A 336 3.36 -17.39 20.78
N LEU A 337 2.62 -16.61 21.59
CA LEU A 337 2.22 -15.25 21.21
C LEU A 337 3.43 -14.30 21.10
N PHE A 338 4.37 -14.40 22.04
CA PHE A 338 5.56 -13.57 22.03
C PHE A 338 6.52 -13.97 20.90
N ILE A 339 6.73 -15.27 20.72
CA ILE A 339 7.51 -15.81 19.60
C ILE A 339 6.94 -15.34 18.26
N GLY A 340 5.64 -15.55 18.05
CA GLY A 340 4.96 -15.17 16.80
C GLY A 340 5.09 -13.68 16.51
N TRP A 341 4.91 -12.84 17.53
CA TRP A 341 5.11 -11.39 17.42
C TRP A 341 6.56 -11.02 17.08
N LEU A 342 7.54 -11.64 17.75
CA LEU A 342 8.96 -11.36 17.54
C LEU A 342 9.39 -11.70 16.10
N ILE A 343 8.97 -12.86 15.60
CA ILE A 343 9.31 -13.32 14.24
C ILE A 343 8.63 -12.44 13.20
N ALA A 344 7.34 -12.17 13.35
CA ALA A 344 6.62 -11.28 12.45
C ALA A 344 7.31 -9.89 12.41
N THR A 345 7.79 -9.40 13.55
CA THR A 345 8.53 -8.14 13.64
C THR A 345 9.89 -8.22 12.92
N LEU A 346 10.66 -9.29 13.13
CA LEU A 346 11.96 -9.49 12.48
C LEU A 346 11.85 -9.63 10.96
N ILE A 347 10.91 -10.45 10.49
CA ILE A 347 10.65 -10.61 9.05
C ILE A 347 10.19 -9.27 8.47
N ARG A 348 9.25 -8.59 9.12
CA ARG A 348 8.75 -7.28 8.64
C ARG A 348 9.80 -6.20 8.63
N PHE A 349 10.72 -6.18 9.59
CA PHE A 349 11.85 -5.25 9.61
C PHE A 349 12.85 -5.55 8.48
N SER A 350 13.06 -6.83 8.18
CA SER A 350 14.01 -7.29 7.15
C SER A 350 13.48 -7.11 5.72
N VAL A 351 12.18 -7.32 5.53
CA VAL A 351 11.51 -7.32 4.22
C VAL A 351 10.85 -5.96 3.92
N GLY A 352 10.50 -5.18 4.95
CA GLY A 352 9.90 -3.85 4.84
C GLY A 352 8.43 -3.82 4.39
N SER A 353 7.96 -4.84 3.67
CA SER A 353 6.58 -4.94 3.17
C SER A 353 5.72 -5.87 4.04
N ALA A 354 4.57 -5.36 4.51
CA ALA A 354 3.61 -6.10 5.33
C ALA A 354 2.91 -7.26 4.59
N THR A 355 2.88 -7.24 3.25
CA THR A 355 2.30 -8.32 2.43
C THR A 355 3.32 -9.38 2.06
N VAL A 356 4.61 -9.06 2.15
CA VAL A 356 5.71 -9.95 1.78
C VAL A 356 6.25 -10.68 3.01
N ALA A 357 6.31 -9.97 4.15
CA ALA A 357 6.63 -10.51 5.47
C ALA A 357 5.53 -11.39 6.05
#